data_AF-A0A1F9Q8W7-F1
#
_entry.id   AF-A0A1F9Q8W7-F1
#
_cell.length_a   1.000
_cell.length_b   1.000
_cell.length_c   1.000
_cell.angle_alpha   90.00
_cell.angle_beta   90.00
_cell.angle_gamma   90.00
#
_symmetry.space_group_name_H-M   'P 1'
#
loop_
_entity.id
_entity.type
_entity.pdbx_description
1 polymer ?
#
loop_
_entity_poly.entity_id
_entity_poly.type
_entity_poly.pdbx_seq_one_letter_code
_entity_poly.pdbx_strand_id
1 'polypeptide(L)'
;MTRRLTKIYYSLSDVMMSIANKKRIIELVGVDNGPEAHEFFLQVLSDTNVEYRDKALRTIYPKGVHGDDLYEKIKSLENANAFPKAKSLMYLKLANPERALKEIQDFLGTTQDLEDYIKVGINMSFAYRDPRVIDVVFDRYPEFRNKPGGAAASGVIDWDSLNRYLQSTEGERFGKAMTVFADKDILDDDNRSLLFLKLKSKDHKTRKAVGEYLIKQVSRPTMPKEELLRVLNEAHAIESDAEIRKTLIYGVNVLRKKNEDKK
;
A
#
# COMPACT_ATOMS: atom_id res chain seq x y z
N MET A 1 34.44 -3.69 -5.29
CA MET A 1 34.42 -2.87 -4.05
C MET A 1 33.94 -3.71 -2.86
N THR A 2 32.82 -4.42 -3.01
CA THR A 2 32.21 -5.33 -2.02
C THR A 2 33.17 -6.28 -1.35
N ARG A 3 33.98 -7.04 -2.11
CA ARG A 3 35.00 -7.94 -1.54
C ARG A 3 35.95 -7.26 -0.54
N ARG A 4 36.31 -5.99 -0.75
CA ARG A 4 37.16 -5.23 0.18
C ARG A 4 36.38 -4.84 1.43
N LEU A 5 35.15 -4.39 1.28
CA LEU A 5 34.27 -4.02 2.39
C LEU A 5 33.94 -5.21 3.28
N THR A 6 33.62 -6.36 2.70
CA THR A 6 33.40 -7.63 3.42
C THR A 6 34.62 -8.04 4.25
N LYS A 7 35.83 -7.93 3.69
CA LYS A 7 37.07 -8.19 4.45
C LYS A 7 37.24 -7.24 5.64
N ILE A 8 36.96 -5.95 5.44
CA ILE A 8 37.03 -4.96 6.52
C ILE A 8 36.01 -5.30 7.60
N TYR A 9 34.77 -5.64 7.22
CA TYR A 9 33.72 -6.03 8.15
C TYR A 9 34.19 -7.13 9.10
N TYR A 10 34.73 -8.23 8.56
CA TYR A 10 35.19 -9.36 9.39
C TYR A 10 36.47 -9.10 10.17
N SER A 11 37.26 -8.08 9.82
CA SER A 11 38.45 -7.68 10.58
C SER A 11 38.14 -6.80 11.80
N LEU A 12 36.94 -6.21 11.87
CA LEU A 12 36.54 -5.33 12.95
C LEU A 12 36.02 -6.13 14.16
N SER A 13 36.45 -5.77 15.36
CA SER A 13 35.89 -6.25 16.62
C SER A 13 34.58 -5.53 16.98
N ASP A 14 33.78 -6.08 17.90
CA ASP A 14 32.47 -5.51 18.28
C ASP A 14 32.57 -4.47 19.42
N VAL A 15 33.46 -3.49 19.27
CA VAL A 15 33.53 -2.30 20.15
C VAL A 15 32.70 -1.14 19.57
N MET A 16 32.26 -0.19 20.40
CA MET A 16 31.23 0.81 20.04
C MET A 16 31.45 1.51 18.68
N MET A 17 32.64 2.04 18.41
CA MET A 17 32.95 2.68 17.11
C MET A 17 32.95 1.69 15.93
N SER A 18 33.37 0.46 16.18
CA SER A 18 33.40 -0.60 15.17
C SER A 18 32.00 -1.13 14.84
N ILE A 19 31.06 -1.11 15.79
CA ILE A 19 29.64 -1.46 15.54
C ILE A 19 29.02 -0.50 14.52
N ALA A 20 29.26 0.81 14.67
CA ALA A 20 28.79 1.81 13.71
C ALA A 20 29.40 1.59 12.32
N ASN A 21 30.70 1.32 12.26
CA ASN A 21 31.41 1.01 11.00
C ASN A 21 30.88 -0.26 10.33
N LYS A 22 30.64 -1.32 11.10
CA LYS A 22 30.04 -2.57 10.60
C LYS A 22 28.65 -2.33 10.00
N LYS A 23 27.78 -1.57 10.69
CA LYS A 23 26.47 -1.18 10.16
C LYS A 23 26.59 -0.38 8.86
N ARG A 24 27.53 0.56 8.78
CA ARG A 24 27.78 1.34 7.57
C ARG A 24 28.29 0.49 6.42
N ILE A 25 29.14 -0.50 6.71
CA ILE A 25 29.60 -1.45 5.70
C ILE A 25 28.42 -2.29 5.16
N ILE A 26 27.53 -2.77 6.03
CA ILE A 26 26.32 -3.50 5.61
C ILE A 26 25.50 -2.65 4.62
N GLU A 27 25.30 -1.36 4.92
CA GLU A 27 24.61 -0.43 4.01
C GLU A 27 25.30 -0.30 2.64
N LEU A 28 26.62 -0.14 2.66
CA LEU A 28 27.42 0.05 1.45
C LEU A 28 27.50 -1.21 0.60
N VAL A 29 27.45 -2.39 1.21
CA VAL A 29 27.41 -3.66 0.45
C VAL A 29 26.03 -3.88 -0.16
N GLY A 30 24.95 -3.44 0.49
CA GLY A 30 23.59 -3.63 -0.03
C GLY A 30 23.20 -2.83 -1.27
N VAL A 31 24.06 -1.94 -1.76
CA VAL A 31 23.89 -1.35 -3.09
C VAL A 31 24.45 -2.22 -4.21
N ASP A 32 25.23 -3.25 -3.87
CA ASP A 32 25.78 -4.22 -4.81
C ASP A 32 24.88 -5.47 -4.89
N ASN A 33 24.72 -5.97 -6.10
CA ASN A 33 23.89 -7.12 -6.43
C ASN A 33 24.74 -8.32 -6.87
N GLY A 34 26.07 -8.25 -6.74
CA GLY A 34 26.98 -9.34 -7.10
C GLY A 34 26.91 -10.55 -6.16
N PRO A 35 27.47 -11.71 -6.57
CA PRO A 35 27.53 -12.93 -5.75
C PRO A 35 28.20 -12.70 -4.39
N GLU A 36 29.23 -11.86 -4.32
CA GLU A 36 29.91 -11.56 -3.06
C GLU A 36 29.03 -10.78 -2.07
N ALA A 37 28.13 -9.92 -2.57
CA ALA A 37 27.16 -9.23 -1.72
C ALA A 37 26.14 -10.24 -1.18
N HIS A 38 25.69 -11.15 -2.04
CA HIS A 38 24.77 -12.22 -1.67
C HIS A 38 25.33 -13.10 -0.55
N GLU A 39 26.54 -13.64 -0.73
CA GLU A 39 27.22 -14.46 0.29
C GLU A 39 27.42 -13.69 1.60
N PHE A 40 27.80 -12.41 1.50
CA PHE A 40 27.95 -11.55 2.67
C PHE A 40 26.64 -11.43 3.46
N PHE A 41 25.51 -11.19 2.80
CA PHE A 41 24.22 -11.09 3.50
C PHE A 41 23.80 -12.40 4.16
N LEU A 42 24.00 -13.55 3.51
CA LEU A 42 23.73 -14.85 4.12
C LEU A 42 24.54 -15.07 5.41
N GLN A 43 25.81 -14.65 5.40
CA GLN A 43 26.68 -14.74 6.58
C GLN A 43 26.25 -13.76 7.67
N VAL A 44 26.00 -12.49 7.36
CA VAL A 44 25.56 -11.48 8.35
C VAL A 44 24.20 -11.86 8.96
N LEU A 45 23.29 -12.44 8.19
CA LEU A 45 22.02 -12.97 8.74
C LEU A 45 22.20 -14.17 9.66
N SER A 46 23.37 -14.82 9.63
CA SER A 46 23.76 -15.90 10.55
C SER A 46 24.51 -15.39 11.78
N ASP A 47 24.86 -14.10 11.83
CA ASP A 47 25.55 -13.48 12.96
C ASP A 47 24.67 -13.53 14.22
N THR A 48 25.26 -13.61 15.41
CA THR A 48 24.52 -13.61 16.69
C THR A 48 24.01 -12.22 17.07
N ASN A 49 24.61 -11.16 16.54
CA ASN A 49 24.23 -9.78 16.79
C ASN A 49 22.93 -9.40 16.05
N VAL A 50 21.87 -9.19 16.84
CA VAL A 50 20.53 -8.82 16.34
C VAL A 50 20.56 -7.53 15.52
N GLU A 51 21.39 -6.56 15.89
CA GLU A 51 21.45 -5.27 15.19
C GLU A 51 22.04 -5.40 13.80
N TYR A 52 23.00 -6.31 13.60
CA TYR A 52 23.57 -6.59 12.28
C TYR A 52 22.57 -7.32 11.40
N ARG A 53 21.88 -8.32 11.94
CA ARG A 53 20.80 -9.01 11.21
C ARG A 53 19.70 -8.04 10.79
N ASP A 54 19.22 -7.21 11.70
CA ASP A 54 18.19 -6.21 11.40
C ASP A 54 18.66 -5.20 10.34
N LYS A 55 19.93 -4.76 10.45
CA LYS A 55 20.50 -3.85 9.46
C LYS A 55 20.64 -4.50 8.09
N ALA A 56 21.07 -5.76 8.04
CA ALA A 56 21.17 -6.54 6.82
C ALA A 56 19.81 -6.63 6.13
N LEU A 57 18.76 -7.05 6.86
CA LEU A 57 17.40 -7.16 6.32
C LEU A 57 16.89 -5.86 5.71
N ARG A 58 17.10 -4.72 6.39
CA ARG A 58 16.71 -3.39 5.90
C ARG A 58 17.48 -2.92 4.67
N THR A 59 18.62 -3.54 4.38
CA THR A 59 19.48 -3.16 3.26
C THR A 59 19.34 -4.11 2.06
N ILE A 60 18.63 -5.24 2.20
CA ILE A 60 18.30 -6.12 1.07
C ILE A 60 17.55 -5.29 0.03
N TYR A 61 18.15 -5.13 -1.15
CA TYR A 61 17.61 -4.24 -2.17
C TYR A 61 16.66 -5.00 -3.10
N PRO A 62 15.51 -4.41 -3.50
CA PRO A 62 14.53 -5.09 -4.35
C PRO A 62 15.04 -5.48 -5.75
N LYS A 63 16.13 -4.86 -6.22
CA LYS A 63 16.77 -5.19 -7.52
C LYS A 63 18.02 -6.07 -7.38
N GLY A 64 18.27 -6.62 -6.19
CA GLY A 64 19.41 -7.47 -5.91
C GLY A 64 19.29 -8.86 -6.49
N VAL A 65 20.42 -9.53 -6.72
CA VAL A 65 20.50 -10.98 -6.97
C VAL A 65 20.24 -11.67 -5.63
N HIS A 66 19.01 -11.56 -5.17
CA HIS A 66 18.53 -12.20 -3.98
C HIS A 66 17.46 -13.18 -4.45
N GLY A 67 17.65 -14.44 -4.10
CA GLY A 67 16.86 -15.57 -4.57
C GLY A 67 16.52 -16.48 -3.41
N ASP A 68 16.19 -17.74 -3.71
CA ASP A 68 15.64 -18.69 -2.75
C ASP A 68 16.52 -18.88 -1.50
N ASP A 69 17.84 -18.86 -1.60
CA ASP A 69 18.73 -19.03 -0.44
C ASP A 69 18.52 -17.96 0.64
N LEU A 70 18.34 -16.71 0.21
CA LEU A 70 18.07 -15.60 1.14
C LEU A 70 16.66 -15.69 1.70
N TYR A 71 15.70 -16.12 0.87
CA TYR A 71 14.34 -16.41 1.30
C TYR A 71 14.32 -17.46 2.42
N GLU A 72 14.95 -18.61 2.20
CA GLU A 72 15.07 -19.69 3.17
C GLU A 72 15.81 -19.24 4.43
N LYS A 73 16.85 -18.40 4.28
CA LYS A 73 17.54 -17.84 5.44
C LYS A 73 16.61 -16.98 6.30
N ILE A 74 15.81 -16.11 5.69
CA ILE A 74 14.83 -15.30 6.42
C ILE A 74 13.75 -16.19 7.07
N LYS A 75 13.26 -17.22 6.36
CA LYS A 75 12.31 -18.20 6.92
C LYS A 75 12.88 -18.95 8.13
N SER A 76 14.16 -19.35 8.08
CA SER A 76 14.80 -20.01 9.21
C SER A 76 14.85 -19.13 10.46
N LEU A 77 15.04 -17.81 10.27
CA LEU A 77 15.05 -16.83 11.36
C LEU A 77 13.64 -16.56 11.90
N GLU A 78 12.62 -16.53 11.03
CA GLU A 78 11.20 -16.48 11.43
C GLU A 78 10.85 -17.71 12.29
N ASN A 79 11.19 -18.92 11.83
CA ASN A 79 10.88 -20.18 12.52
C ASN A 79 11.60 -20.31 13.88
N ALA A 80 12.77 -19.68 14.01
CA ALA A 80 13.51 -19.58 15.28
C ALA A 80 12.97 -18.49 16.22
N ASN A 81 11.85 -17.83 15.88
CA ASN A 81 11.31 -16.66 16.59
C ASN A 81 12.31 -15.49 16.72
N ALA A 82 13.31 -15.42 15.83
CA ALA A 82 14.27 -14.32 15.83
C ALA A 82 13.66 -13.03 15.27
N PHE A 83 12.56 -13.13 14.50
CA PHE A 83 11.79 -12.00 13.98
C PHE A 83 10.27 -12.27 14.00
N PRO A 84 9.45 -11.23 14.28
CA PRO A 84 8.01 -11.32 14.10
C PRO A 84 7.63 -11.61 12.64
N LYS A 85 6.56 -12.38 12.43
CA LYS A 85 6.12 -12.79 11.08
C LYS A 85 5.79 -11.61 10.17
N ALA A 86 5.07 -10.60 10.67
CA ALA A 86 4.78 -9.39 9.87
C ALA A 86 6.06 -8.74 9.34
N LYS A 87 7.11 -8.71 10.17
CA LYS A 87 8.42 -8.17 9.80
C LYS A 87 9.17 -9.08 8.82
N SER A 88 9.11 -10.41 8.97
CA SER A 88 9.75 -11.32 8.00
C SER A 88 9.15 -11.17 6.60
N LEU A 89 7.82 -11.08 6.49
CA LEU A 89 7.10 -10.91 5.21
C LEU A 89 7.55 -9.68 4.43
N MET A 90 7.88 -8.58 5.11
CA MET A 90 8.40 -7.35 4.49
C MET A 90 9.75 -7.58 3.78
N TYR A 91 10.55 -8.51 4.25
CA TYR A 91 11.86 -8.83 3.66
C TYR A 91 11.80 -10.03 2.71
N LEU A 92 10.92 -11.01 2.98
CA LEU A 92 10.69 -12.13 2.07
C LEU A 92 10.27 -11.66 0.68
N LYS A 93 9.41 -10.63 0.59
CA LYS A 93 9.05 -10.04 -0.71
C LYS A 93 10.23 -9.41 -1.46
N LEU A 94 11.29 -8.99 -0.76
CA LEU A 94 12.48 -8.41 -1.39
C LEU A 94 13.43 -9.52 -1.84
N ALA A 95 13.45 -10.65 -1.13
CA ALA A 95 14.26 -11.81 -1.45
C ALA A 95 13.64 -12.67 -2.57
N ASN A 96 12.33 -12.94 -2.53
CA ASN A 96 11.60 -13.62 -3.60
C ASN A 96 10.12 -13.15 -3.59
N PRO A 97 9.75 -12.14 -4.41
CA PRO A 97 8.39 -11.62 -4.47
C PRO A 97 7.36 -12.69 -4.85
N GLU A 98 7.68 -13.57 -5.80
CA GLU A 98 6.72 -14.56 -6.32
C GLU A 98 6.31 -15.55 -5.23
N ARG A 99 7.29 -16.07 -4.46
CA ARG A 99 7.02 -16.99 -3.35
C ARG A 99 6.38 -16.28 -2.15
N ALA A 100 6.82 -15.07 -1.84
CA ALA A 100 6.29 -14.30 -0.72
C ALA A 100 4.82 -13.91 -0.89
N LEU A 101 4.35 -13.74 -2.13
CA LEU A 101 3.02 -13.19 -2.41
C LEU A 101 1.91 -13.96 -1.71
N LYS A 102 1.91 -15.29 -1.80
CA LYS A 102 0.86 -16.11 -1.20
C LYS A 102 0.90 -16.03 0.33
N GLU A 103 2.09 -16.07 0.93
CA GLU A 103 2.26 -15.95 2.38
C GLU A 103 1.78 -14.58 2.90
N ILE A 104 2.05 -13.51 2.15
CA ILE A 104 1.57 -12.15 2.46
C ILE A 104 0.04 -12.10 2.41
N GLN A 105 -0.56 -12.66 1.37
CA GLN A 105 -2.02 -12.70 1.23
C GLN A 105 -2.68 -13.48 2.36
N ASP A 106 -2.14 -14.65 2.71
CA ASP A 106 -2.67 -15.49 3.78
C ASP A 106 -2.52 -14.81 5.15
N PHE A 107 -1.41 -14.11 5.38
CA PHE A 107 -1.21 -13.32 6.60
C PHE A 107 -2.20 -12.15 6.68
N LEU A 108 -2.35 -11.35 5.62
CA LEU A 108 -3.29 -10.23 5.60
C LEU A 108 -4.75 -10.69 5.72
N GLY A 109 -5.07 -11.87 5.19
CA GLY A 109 -6.40 -12.47 5.29
C GLY A 109 -6.76 -12.92 6.71
N THR A 110 -5.78 -13.12 7.59
CA THR A 110 -5.99 -13.71 8.93
C THR A 110 -5.62 -12.79 10.09
N THR A 111 -4.66 -11.89 9.90
CA THR A 111 -4.20 -10.99 10.96
C THR A 111 -5.33 -10.15 11.53
N GLN A 112 -5.32 -9.98 12.85
CA GLN A 112 -6.28 -9.15 13.58
C GLN A 112 -5.66 -7.85 14.09
N ASP A 113 -4.33 -7.76 14.03
CA ASP A 113 -3.56 -6.61 14.47
C ASP A 113 -3.55 -5.53 13.38
N LEU A 114 -3.95 -4.31 13.76
CA LEU A 114 -4.05 -3.18 12.84
C LEU A 114 -2.67 -2.73 12.34
N GLU A 115 -1.67 -2.74 13.20
CA GLU A 115 -0.32 -2.28 12.86
C GLU A 115 0.34 -3.25 11.88
N ASP A 116 0.20 -4.55 12.09
CA ASP A 116 0.67 -5.59 11.18
C ASP A 116 -0.07 -5.55 9.83
N TYR A 117 -1.40 -5.37 9.85
CA TYR A 117 -2.20 -5.19 8.63
C TYR A 117 -1.69 -4.00 7.81
N ILE A 118 -1.47 -2.84 8.45
CA ILE A 118 -0.95 -1.64 7.78
C ILE A 118 0.46 -1.89 7.25
N LYS A 119 1.39 -2.36 8.10
CA LYS A 119 2.80 -2.55 7.71
C LYS A 119 2.95 -3.52 6.54
N VAL A 120 2.30 -4.67 6.62
CA VAL A 120 2.41 -5.70 5.57
C VAL A 120 1.68 -5.24 4.30
N GLY A 121 0.50 -4.63 4.44
CA GLY A 121 -0.29 -4.18 3.28
C GLY A 121 0.37 -3.04 2.51
N ILE A 122 0.99 -2.05 3.17
CA ILE A 122 1.82 -1.02 2.51
C ILE A 122 2.94 -1.68 1.71
N ASN A 123 3.60 -2.64 2.33
CA ASN A 123 4.71 -3.32 1.69
C ASN A 123 4.27 -4.14 0.47
N MET A 124 3.05 -4.69 0.51
CA MET A 124 2.44 -5.37 -0.63
C MET A 124 2.15 -4.39 -1.77
N SER A 125 1.51 -3.25 -1.48
CA SER A 125 1.12 -2.28 -2.52
C SER A 125 2.31 -1.74 -3.32
N PHE A 126 3.44 -1.51 -2.64
CA PHE A 126 4.67 -1.04 -3.31
C PHE A 126 5.41 -2.11 -4.13
N ALA A 127 5.30 -3.37 -3.75
CA ALA A 127 6.15 -4.43 -4.32
C ALA A 127 5.55 -5.07 -5.57
N TYR A 128 4.23 -5.13 -5.66
CA TYR A 128 3.55 -5.84 -6.74
C TYR A 128 2.81 -4.86 -7.65
N ARG A 129 3.06 -4.97 -8.96
CA ARG A 129 2.45 -4.08 -9.95
C ARG A 129 1.04 -4.49 -10.38
N ASP A 130 0.72 -5.80 -10.36
CA ASP A 130 -0.63 -6.29 -10.69
C ASP A 130 -1.61 -5.79 -9.62
N PRO A 131 -2.59 -4.94 -9.96
CA PRO A 131 -3.52 -4.41 -8.97
C PRO A 131 -4.33 -5.48 -8.25
N ARG A 132 -4.58 -6.64 -8.87
CA ARG A 132 -5.45 -7.67 -8.27
C ARG A 132 -4.80 -8.38 -7.08
N VAL A 133 -3.49 -8.27 -6.91
CA VAL A 133 -2.80 -8.90 -5.78
C VAL A 133 -3.27 -8.32 -4.45
N ILE A 134 -3.65 -7.03 -4.41
CA ILE A 134 -4.09 -6.32 -3.21
C ILE A 134 -5.59 -6.45 -2.92
N ASP A 135 -6.31 -7.35 -3.61
CA ASP A 135 -7.74 -7.64 -3.36
C ASP A 135 -8.02 -7.87 -1.87
N VAL A 136 -7.17 -8.67 -1.20
CA VAL A 136 -7.30 -9.00 0.24
C VAL A 136 -7.30 -7.76 1.14
N VAL A 137 -6.57 -6.72 0.74
CA VAL A 137 -6.49 -5.46 1.47
C VAL A 137 -7.83 -4.73 1.39
N PHE A 138 -8.43 -4.65 0.20
CA PHE A 138 -9.75 -4.04 0.05
C PHE A 138 -10.85 -4.83 0.75
N ASP A 139 -10.79 -6.17 0.72
CA ASP A 139 -11.77 -7.03 1.36
C ASP A 139 -11.75 -6.88 2.89
N ARG A 140 -10.56 -6.74 3.49
CA ARG A 140 -10.37 -6.63 4.94
C ARG A 140 -10.46 -5.19 5.45
N TYR A 141 -10.35 -4.19 4.58
CA TYR A 141 -10.34 -2.78 4.95
C TYR A 141 -11.50 -2.35 5.89
N PRO A 142 -12.78 -2.74 5.65
CA PRO A 142 -13.89 -2.35 6.52
C PRO A 142 -13.73 -2.81 7.98
N GLU A 143 -13.08 -3.96 8.20
CA GLU A 143 -12.86 -4.50 9.55
C GLU A 143 -11.87 -3.65 10.35
N PHE A 144 -10.87 -3.08 9.68
CA PHE A 144 -9.82 -2.29 10.32
C PHE A 144 -10.16 -0.81 10.42
N ARG A 145 -10.86 -0.25 9.43
CA ARG A 145 -11.31 1.14 9.42
C ARG A 145 -12.10 1.52 10.68
N ASN A 146 -12.91 0.59 11.20
CA ASN A 146 -13.79 0.83 12.34
C ASN A 146 -13.12 0.61 13.72
N LYS A 147 -11.86 0.17 13.77
CA LYS A 147 -11.10 -0.01 15.01
C LYS A 147 -10.56 1.32 15.55
N PRO A 148 -10.19 1.41 16.84
CA PRO A 148 -9.41 2.53 17.35
C PRO A 148 -8.13 2.72 16.50
N GLY A 149 -7.89 3.94 16.01
CA GLY A 149 -6.79 4.22 15.08
C GLY A 149 -7.04 3.80 13.62
N GLY A 150 -8.22 3.26 13.30
CA GLY A 150 -8.58 2.74 11.98
C GLY A 150 -8.55 3.76 10.84
N ALA A 151 -8.50 5.06 11.13
CA ALA A 151 -8.21 6.09 10.14
C ALA A 151 -6.86 5.85 9.42
N ALA A 152 -5.87 5.29 10.12
CA ALA A 152 -4.58 4.93 9.55
C ALA A 152 -4.67 3.74 8.58
N ALA A 153 -5.75 2.95 8.62
CA ALA A 153 -5.94 1.83 7.70
C ALA A 153 -6.03 2.30 6.24
N SER A 154 -6.45 3.53 5.96
CA SER A 154 -6.47 4.07 4.59
C SER A 154 -5.06 4.25 4.02
N GLY A 155 -4.05 4.33 4.89
CA GLY A 155 -2.63 4.38 4.54
C GLY A 155 -2.07 3.05 4.02
N VAL A 156 -2.82 1.94 4.14
CA VAL A 156 -2.36 0.60 3.75
C VAL A 156 -2.13 0.44 2.24
N ILE A 157 -2.75 1.30 1.43
CA ILE A 157 -2.59 1.32 -0.03
C ILE A 157 -2.06 2.69 -0.41
N ASP A 158 -0.91 2.71 -1.09
CA ASP A 158 -0.39 3.94 -1.69
C ASP A 158 -1.30 4.44 -2.83
N TRP A 159 -1.16 5.71 -3.16
CA TRP A 159 -2.03 6.38 -4.11
C TRP A 159 -1.96 5.78 -5.52
N ASP A 160 -0.74 5.51 -6.00
CA ASP A 160 -0.54 5.01 -7.35
C ASP A 160 -1.15 3.62 -7.51
N SER A 161 -1.02 2.77 -6.50
CA SER A 161 -1.64 1.45 -6.46
C SER A 161 -3.17 1.52 -6.43
N LEU A 162 -3.75 2.44 -5.63
CA LEU A 162 -5.19 2.66 -5.61
C LEU A 162 -5.72 3.12 -6.97
N ASN A 163 -5.04 4.05 -7.62
CA ASN A 163 -5.44 4.55 -8.95
C ASN A 163 -5.37 3.47 -10.02
N ARG A 164 -4.28 2.69 -10.08
CA ARG A 164 -4.18 1.55 -11.00
C ARG A 164 -5.30 0.53 -10.76
N TYR A 165 -5.65 0.30 -9.50
CA TYR A 165 -6.74 -0.60 -9.14
C TYR A 165 -8.10 -0.08 -9.60
N LEU A 166 -8.43 1.18 -9.31
CA LEU A 166 -9.69 1.79 -9.72
C LEU A 166 -9.83 1.87 -11.25
N GLN A 167 -8.72 2.13 -11.97
CA GLN A 167 -8.71 2.10 -13.44
C GLN A 167 -9.04 0.71 -14.00
N SER A 168 -8.44 -0.34 -13.43
CA SER A 168 -8.50 -1.71 -13.95
C SER A 168 -9.71 -2.53 -13.46
N THR A 169 -10.49 -2.03 -12.51
CA THR A 169 -11.60 -2.79 -11.89
C THR A 169 -12.96 -2.13 -12.10
N GLU A 170 -14.00 -2.95 -12.00
CA GLU A 170 -15.41 -2.56 -12.05
C GLU A 170 -16.21 -3.37 -11.01
N GLY A 171 -17.48 -3.05 -10.85
CA GLY A 171 -18.42 -3.79 -10.03
C GLY A 171 -18.16 -3.64 -8.53
N GLU A 172 -18.34 -4.73 -7.80
CA GLU A 172 -18.20 -4.76 -6.35
C GLU A 172 -16.78 -4.41 -5.88
N ARG A 173 -15.76 -4.87 -6.61
CA ARG A 173 -14.36 -4.60 -6.30
C ARG A 173 -14.03 -3.11 -6.41
N PHE A 174 -14.55 -2.46 -7.45
CA PHE A 174 -14.44 -1.01 -7.59
C PHE A 174 -15.11 -0.30 -6.42
N GLY A 175 -16.31 -0.73 -6.01
CA GLY A 175 -17.01 -0.18 -4.85
C GLY A 175 -16.23 -0.27 -3.54
N LYS A 176 -15.57 -1.41 -3.27
CA LYS A 176 -14.69 -1.57 -2.09
C LYS A 176 -13.51 -0.60 -2.15
N ALA A 177 -12.84 -0.49 -3.30
CA ALA A 177 -11.74 0.46 -3.47
C ALA A 177 -12.18 1.92 -3.34
N MET A 178 -13.37 2.26 -3.83
CA MET A 178 -13.97 3.59 -3.64
C MET A 178 -14.19 3.95 -2.17
N THR A 179 -14.37 2.96 -1.28
CA THR A 179 -14.46 3.21 0.16
C THR A 179 -13.12 3.71 0.72
N VAL A 180 -12.00 3.10 0.31
CA VAL A 180 -10.65 3.57 0.68
C VAL A 180 -10.36 4.94 0.07
N PHE A 181 -10.69 5.12 -1.21
CA PHE A 181 -10.57 6.39 -1.92
C PHE A 181 -11.30 7.52 -1.20
N ALA A 182 -12.53 7.24 -0.75
CA ALA A 182 -13.37 8.18 -0.02
C ALA A 182 -12.84 8.55 1.36
N ASP A 183 -11.95 7.77 1.96
CA ASP A 183 -11.35 8.07 3.26
C ASP A 183 -9.99 8.75 3.15
N LYS A 184 -9.37 8.72 1.97
CA LYS A 184 -8.21 9.55 1.67
C LYS A 184 -8.60 11.02 1.43
N ASP A 185 -9.88 11.30 1.16
CA ASP A 185 -10.44 12.65 0.95
C ASP A 185 -9.68 13.46 -0.12
N ILE A 186 -9.37 12.83 -1.27
CA ILE A 186 -8.70 13.48 -2.40
C ILE A 186 -9.63 13.48 -3.61
N LEU A 187 -9.91 14.66 -4.16
CA LEU A 187 -10.59 14.84 -5.44
C LEU A 187 -9.90 15.96 -6.22
N ASP A 188 -8.93 15.58 -7.05
CA ASP A 188 -8.21 16.47 -7.98
C ASP A 188 -8.65 16.22 -9.44
N ASP A 189 -8.00 16.91 -10.38
CA ASP A 189 -8.33 16.85 -11.80
C ASP A 189 -8.14 15.46 -12.44
N ASP A 190 -7.08 14.74 -12.05
CA ASP A 190 -6.76 13.41 -12.56
C ASP A 190 -7.82 12.39 -12.10
N ASN A 191 -8.19 12.48 -10.83
CA ASN A 191 -9.25 11.67 -10.24
C ASN A 191 -10.61 11.95 -10.85
N ARG A 192 -10.92 13.22 -11.08
CA ARG A 192 -12.17 13.62 -11.72
C ARG A 192 -12.33 12.94 -13.08
N SER A 193 -11.27 12.93 -13.89
CA SER A 193 -11.28 12.27 -15.20
C SER A 193 -11.58 10.77 -15.09
N LEU A 194 -10.99 10.08 -14.11
CA LEU A 194 -11.28 8.67 -13.82
C LEU A 194 -12.74 8.45 -13.41
N LEU A 195 -13.28 9.27 -12.50
CA LEU A 195 -14.67 9.14 -12.04
C LEU A 195 -15.67 9.33 -13.19
N PHE A 196 -15.43 10.31 -14.08
CA PHE A 196 -16.26 10.53 -15.26
C PHE A 196 -16.18 9.38 -16.27
N LEU A 197 -14.99 8.79 -16.45
CA LEU A 197 -14.85 7.57 -17.23
C LEU A 197 -15.69 6.43 -16.62
N LYS A 198 -15.65 6.27 -15.30
CA LYS A 198 -16.36 5.20 -14.58
C LYS A 198 -17.88 5.39 -14.50
N LEU A 199 -18.37 6.63 -14.54
CA LEU A 199 -19.80 6.92 -14.75
C LEU A 199 -20.34 6.47 -16.11
N LYS A 200 -19.46 6.22 -17.09
CA LYS A 200 -19.84 5.65 -18.40
C LYS A 200 -19.66 4.13 -18.48
N SER A 201 -19.25 3.48 -17.38
CA SER A 201 -19.11 2.03 -17.31
C SER A 201 -20.45 1.34 -17.61
N LYS A 202 -20.41 0.14 -18.19
CA LYS A 202 -21.61 -0.70 -18.37
C LYS A 202 -22.11 -1.28 -17.05
N ASP A 203 -21.22 -1.43 -16.06
CA ASP A 203 -21.57 -1.98 -14.76
C ASP A 203 -22.28 -0.96 -13.86
N HIS A 204 -23.51 -1.28 -13.45
CA HIS A 204 -24.32 -0.40 -12.61
C HIS A 204 -23.71 -0.18 -11.22
N LYS A 205 -23.08 -1.20 -10.60
CA LYS A 205 -22.45 -1.05 -9.28
C LYS A 205 -21.27 -0.08 -9.33
N THR A 206 -20.48 -0.09 -10.41
CA THR A 206 -19.41 0.90 -10.65
C THR A 206 -19.98 2.31 -10.67
N ARG A 207 -20.97 2.57 -11.53
CA ARG A 207 -21.58 3.90 -11.68
C ARG A 207 -22.18 4.38 -10.36
N LYS A 208 -22.90 3.49 -9.66
CA LYS A 208 -23.50 3.77 -8.36
C LYS A 208 -22.44 4.18 -7.33
N ALA A 209 -21.32 3.45 -7.23
CA ALA A 209 -20.25 3.78 -6.30
C ALA A 209 -19.64 5.18 -6.57
N VAL A 210 -19.50 5.57 -7.85
CA VAL A 210 -19.07 6.94 -8.19
C VAL A 210 -20.10 7.97 -7.73
N GLY A 211 -21.39 7.74 -7.99
CA GLY A 211 -22.47 8.63 -7.55
C GLY A 211 -22.49 8.82 -6.03
N GLU A 212 -22.40 7.73 -5.27
CA GLU A 212 -22.34 7.75 -3.80
C GLU A 212 -21.13 8.54 -3.29
N TYR A 213 -19.96 8.35 -3.90
CA TYR A 213 -18.77 9.11 -3.56
C TYR A 213 -18.94 10.62 -3.80
N LEU A 214 -19.46 11.01 -4.97
CA LEU A 214 -19.71 12.42 -5.28
C LEU A 214 -20.73 13.06 -4.31
N ILE A 215 -21.70 12.29 -3.83
CA ILE A 215 -22.62 12.77 -2.78
C ILE A 215 -21.94 12.89 -1.43
N LYS A 216 -21.01 11.99 -1.07
CA LYS A 216 -20.22 12.15 0.16
C LYS A 216 -19.48 13.49 0.17
N GLN A 217 -18.96 13.95 -0.98
CA GLN A 217 -18.29 15.24 -1.13
C GLN A 217 -19.19 16.45 -0.82
N VAL A 218 -20.52 16.33 -0.93
CA VAL A 218 -21.47 17.39 -0.51
C VAL A 218 -21.45 17.63 1.01
N SER A 219 -21.20 16.56 1.77
CA SER A 219 -21.11 16.60 3.23
C SER A 219 -19.70 16.95 3.72
N ARG A 220 -18.67 16.56 2.97
CA ARG A 220 -17.25 16.77 3.28
C ARG A 220 -16.53 17.26 2.03
N PRO A 221 -16.69 18.54 1.65
CA PRO A 221 -16.12 19.05 0.42
C PRO A 221 -14.61 19.19 0.55
N THR A 222 -13.88 18.54 -0.36
CA THR A 222 -12.42 18.70 -0.51
C THR A 222 -12.06 19.74 -1.59
N MET A 223 -13.06 20.31 -2.25
CA MET A 223 -12.93 21.29 -3.33
C MET A 223 -13.91 22.45 -3.15
N PRO A 224 -13.69 23.60 -3.85
CA PRO A 224 -14.62 24.70 -3.85
C PRO A 224 -16.04 24.27 -4.25
N LYS A 225 -17.03 24.90 -3.64
CA LYS A 225 -18.44 24.56 -3.82
C LYS A 225 -18.89 24.67 -5.28
N GLU A 226 -18.46 25.72 -5.96
CA GLU A 226 -18.79 26.01 -7.36
C GLU A 226 -18.26 24.91 -8.28
N GLU A 227 -17.06 24.41 -7.97
CA GLU A 227 -16.45 23.31 -8.69
C GLU A 227 -17.20 21.99 -8.42
N LEU A 228 -17.53 21.69 -7.17
CA LEU A 228 -18.32 20.50 -6.84
C LEU A 228 -19.71 20.54 -7.49
N LEU A 229 -20.36 21.71 -7.55
CA LEU A 229 -21.62 21.91 -8.27
C LEU A 229 -21.46 21.62 -9.76
N ARG A 230 -20.38 22.10 -10.39
CA ARG A 230 -20.08 21.80 -11.80
C ARG A 230 -19.93 20.29 -12.01
N VAL A 231 -19.11 19.63 -11.20
CA VAL A 231 -18.88 18.18 -11.27
C VAL A 231 -20.18 17.38 -11.13
N LEU A 232 -21.02 17.72 -10.14
CA LEU A 232 -22.30 17.04 -9.92
C LEU A 232 -23.29 17.24 -11.10
N ASN A 233 -23.34 18.44 -11.68
CA ASN A 233 -24.19 18.70 -12.85
C ASN A 233 -23.71 17.93 -14.09
N GLU A 234 -22.40 17.92 -14.34
CA GLU A 234 -21.80 17.14 -15.43
C GLU A 234 -22.06 15.64 -15.23
N ALA A 235 -21.87 15.12 -14.02
CA ALA A 235 -22.13 13.73 -13.68
C ALA A 235 -23.60 13.37 -13.91
N HIS A 236 -24.52 14.23 -13.48
CA HIS A 236 -25.96 14.05 -13.71
C HIS A 236 -26.32 14.05 -15.20
N ALA A 237 -25.65 14.87 -16.01
CA ALA A 237 -25.92 14.98 -17.45
C ALA A 237 -25.47 13.73 -18.23
N ILE A 238 -24.40 13.06 -17.79
CA ILE A 238 -23.88 11.86 -18.47
C ILE A 238 -24.48 10.56 -17.94
N GLU A 239 -25.00 10.56 -16.71
CA GLU A 239 -25.56 9.35 -16.11
C GLU A 239 -26.88 8.96 -16.80
N SER A 240 -26.99 7.68 -17.13
CA SER A 240 -28.15 7.11 -17.83
C SER A 240 -29.18 6.50 -16.88
N ASP A 241 -28.76 6.07 -15.70
CA ASP A 241 -29.60 5.47 -14.68
C ASP A 241 -30.41 6.52 -13.91
N ALA A 242 -31.73 6.33 -13.85
CA ALA A 242 -32.64 7.29 -13.24
C ALA A 242 -32.43 7.44 -11.71
N GLU A 243 -32.06 6.37 -11.00
CA GLU A 243 -31.85 6.40 -9.56
C GLU A 243 -30.55 7.12 -9.21
N ILE A 244 -29.49 6.84 -9.96
CA ILE A 244 -28.19 7.50 -9.77
C ILE A 244 -28.33 9.00 -10.11
N ARG A 245 -29.02 9.34 -11.21
CA ARG A 245 -29.34 10.74 -11.54
C ARG A 245 -30.11 11.44 -10.42
N LYS A 246 -31.15 10.81 -9.87
CA LYS A 246 -31.93 11.36 -8.76
C LYS A 246 -31.06 11.65 -7.54
N THR A 247 -30.09 10.76 -7.28
CA THR A 247 -29.11 10.92 -6.21
C THR A 247 -28.19 12.13 -6.46
N LEU A 248 -27.65 12.26 -7.67
CA LEU A 248 -26.78 13.39 -8.04
C LEU A 248 -27.49 14.75 -7.98
N ILE A 249 -28.72 14.86 -8.52
CA ILE A 249 -29.47 16.12 -8.50
C ILE A 249 -29.88 16.51 -7.07
N TYR A 250 -30.13 15.54 -6.19
CA TYR A 250 -30.33 15.81 -4.77
C TYR A 250 -29.11 16.50 -4.16
N GLY A 251 -27.89 16.02 -4.46
CA GLY A 251 -26.64 16.66 -4.04
C GLY A 251 -26.51 18.11 -4.51
N VAL A 252 -26.84 18.38 -5.78
CA VAL A 252 -26.87 19.74 -6.36
C VAL A 252 -27.81 20.65 -5.57
N ASN A 253 -29.03 20.17 -5.28
CA ASN A 253 -30.04 20.95 -4.54
C ASN A 253 -29.59 21.25 -3.10
N VAL A 254 -28.96 20.28 -2.42
CA VAL A 254 -28.40 20.47 -1.08
C VAL A 254 -27.30 21.54 -1.07
N LEU A 255 -26.38 21.50 -2.04
CA LEU A 255 -25.33 22.53 -2.14
C LEU A 255 -25.88 23.92 -2.42
N ARG A 256 -26.90 24.04 -3.27
CA ARG A 256 -27.55 25.33 -3.57
C ARG A 256 -28.20 25.95 -2.34
N LYS A 257 -28.96 25.18 -1.56
CA LYS A 257 -29.62 25.66 -0.32
C LYS A 257 -28.63 26.19 0.71
N LYS A 258 -27.49 25.52 0.90
CA LYS A 258 -26.40 26.02 1.78
C LYS A 258 -25.84 27.40 1.38
N ASN A 259 -26.18 27.95 0.21
CA ASN A 259 -25.79 29.31 -0.21
C ASN A 259 -26.76 30.38 0.27
N GLU A 260 -28.03 30.01 0.43
CA GLU A 260 -29.10 30.94 0.77
C GLU A 260 -29.06 31.23 2.28
N ASP A 261 -28.69 30.25 3.11
CA ASP A 261 -28.56 30.41 4.56
C ASP A 261 -27.32 31.22 5.03
N LYS A 262 -26.44 31.65 4.10
CA LYS A 262 -25.22 32.42 4.39
C LYS A 262 -25.29 33.88 3.90
N LYS A 263 -26.40 34.29 3.31
CA LYS A 263 -26.66 35.67 2.89
C LYS A 263 -27.65 36.32 3.83
#